data_AF-A0A3S5BL55-F1
#
_entry.id   AF-A0A3S5BL55-F1
#
_cell.length_a   1.000
_cell.length_b   1.000
_cell.length_c   1.000
_cell.angle_alpha   90.00
_cell.angle_beta   90.00
_cell.angle_gamma   90.00
#
_symmetry.space_group_name_H-M   'P 1'
#
loop_
_entity.id
_entity.type
_entity.pdbx_description
1 polymer ?
#
loop_
_entity_poly.entity_id
_entity_poly.type
_entity_poly.pdbx_seq_one_letter_code
_entity_poly.pdbx_strand_id
1 'polypeptide(L)'
;MPLIGLIGEIITGMDHNWKFIHIGNTQHSSMYSAFILSGIVEVLVFYRPHFAPENIEYMPNFVAFLVEFFLFLFHLHGRSEFDIYLHLLLVSVVGMTIFQGLLELIYTHSYLAGLARTFLVLTQGTWFCQVSSLYLLSTYMSTNYDFYQFCNVVSIINIFRANHKDINFYVLNNL
;
A
#
# COMPACT_ATOMS: atom_id res chain seq x y z
N MET A 1 5.30 6.32 -7.78
CA MET A 1 3.99 6.82 -7.29
C MET A 1 4.07 7.82 -6.13
N PRO A 2 5.02 7.77 -5.17
CA PRO A 2 4.98 8.63 -3.98
C PRO A 2 4.93 10.14 -4.24
N LEU A 3 5.68 10.65 -5.22
CA LEU A 3 5.70 12.08 -5.55
C LEU A 3 4.34 12.59 -6.05
N ILE A 4 3.68 11.84 -6.93
CA ILE A 4 2.36 12.20 -7.47
C ILE A 4 1.33 12.19 -6.33
N GLY A 5 1.38 11.16 -5.48
CA GLY A 5 0.53 11.07 -4.29
C GLY A 5 0.72 12.27 -3.36
N LEU A 6 1.96 12.62 -3.02
CA LEU A 6 2.27 13.78 -2.18
C LEU A 6 1.70 15.08 -2.75
N ILE A 7 1.86 15.31 -4.06
CA ILE A 7 1.32 16.49 -4.72
C ILE A 7 -0.22 16.52 -4.60
N GLY A 8 -0.87 15.38 -4.84
CA GLY A 8 -2.34 15.26 -4.70
C GLY A 8 -2.82 15.55 -3.28
N GLU A 9 -2.15 15.00 -2.27
CA GLU A 9 -2.49 15.21 -0.85
C GLU A 9 -2.28 16.66 -0.41
N ILE A 10 -1.23 17.32 -0.89
CA ILE A 10 -0.99 18.74 -0.62
C ILE A 10 -2.08 19.60 -1.27
N ILE A 11 -2.39 19.36 -2.55
CA ILE A 11 -3.39 20.15 -3.28
C ILE A 11 -4.79 20.00 -2.67
N THR A 12 -5.15 18.79 -2.22
CA THR A 12 -6.49 18.50 -1.68
C THR A 12 -6.60 18.75 -0.17
N GLY A 13 -5.48 18.76 0.56
CA GLY A 13 -5.45 18.90 2.02
C GLY A 13 -5.30 20.34 2.54
N MET A 14 -4.97 21.31 1.68
CA MET A 14 -4.73 22.71 2.05
C MET A 14 -5.92 23.62 1.75
N ASP A 15 -6.18 24.57 2.65
CA ASP A 15 -7.11 25.68 2.39
C ASP A 15 -6.43 26.82 1.61
N HIS A 16 -7.21 27.86 1.29
CA HIS A 16 -6.71 29.07 0.61
C HIS A 16 -5.67 29.87 1.42
N ASN A 17 -5.53 29.60 2.71
CA ASN A 17 -4.57 30.24 3.61
C ASN A 17 -3.34 29.35 3.89
N TRP A 18 -3.13 28.28 3.11
CA TRP A 18 -2.02 27.34 3.27
C TRP A 18 -2.03 26.60 4.62
N LYS A 19 -3.22 26.38 5.19
CA LYS A 19 -3.40 25.58 6.41
C LYS A 19 -3.90 24.19 6.04
N PHE A 20 -3.30 23.16 6.65
CA PHE A 20 -3.81 21.80 6.58
C PHE A 20 -5.11 21.71 7.37
N ILE A 21 -6.21 21.46 6.65
CA ILE A 21 -7.56 21.35 7.23
C ILE A 21 -8.00 19.89 7.37
N HIS A 22 -7.37 18.98 6.62
CA HIS A 22 -7.71 17.56 6.60
C HIS A 22 -6.57 16.71 7.18
N ILE A 23 -6.78 16.20 8.39
CA ILE A 23 -5.79 15.40 9.11
C ILE A 23 -5.38 14.13 8.34
N GLY A 24 -6.30 13.53 7.59
CA GLY A 24 -6.02 12.36 6.74
C GLY A 24 -5.00 12.66 5.65
N ASN A 25 -5.14 13.82 4.98
CA ASN A 25 -4.20 14.25 3.95
C ASN A 25 -2.80 14.54 4.53
N THR A 26 -2.74 15.10 5.74
CA THR A 26 -1.46 15.30 6.46
C THR A 26 -0.78 13.96 6.75
N GLN A 27 -1.55 12.95 7.19
CA GLN A 27 -1.03 11.60 7.42
C GLN A 27 -0.46 11.01 6.12
N HIS A 28 -1.23 10.97 5.03
CA HIS A 28 -0.74 10.46 3.75
C HIS A 28 0.45 11.24 3.19
N SER A 29 0.46 12.57 3.35
CA SER A 29 1.61 13.41 2.98
C SER A 29 2.88 12.99 3.71
N SER A 30 2.79 12.65 5.00
CA SER A 30 3.93 12.18 5.79
C SER A 30 4.44 10.80 5.30
N MET A 31 3.52 9.90 4.95
CA MET A 31 3.85 8.58 4.37
C MET A 31 4.60 8.72 3.04
N TYR A 32 4.05 9.50 2.11
CA TYR A 32 4.68 9.72 0.81
C TYR A 32 6.04 10.37 0.95
N SER A 33 6.20 11.32 1.88
CA SER A 33 7.48 11.97 2.16
C SER A 33 8.53 10.96 2.64
N ALA A 34 8.15 9.99 3.49
CA ALA A 34 9.06 8.93 3.95
C ALA A 34 9.56 8.05 2.79
N PHE A 35 8.67 7.65 1.88
CA PHE A 35 9.05 6.87 0.69
C PHE A 35 9.89 7.67 -0.31
N ILE A 36 9.61 8.96 -0.50
CA ILE A 36 10.43 9.84 -1.35
C ILE A 36 11.85 9.96 -0.77
N LEU A 37 11.96 10.18 0.54
CA LEU A 37 13.26 10.26 1.22
C LEU A 37 14.03 8.94 1.06
N SER A 38 13.36 7.79 1.22
CA SER A 38 13.98 6.49 0.99
C SER A 38 14.54 6.36 -0.42
N GLY A 39 13.75 6.69 -1.44
CA GLY A 39 14.20 6.66 -2.84
C GLY A 39 15.35 7.61 -3.13
N ILE A 40 15.38 8.79 -2.50
CA ILE A 40 16.53 9.71 -2.61
C ILE A 40 17.80 9.06 -2.04
N VAL A 41 17.72 8.42 -0.88
CA VAL A 41 18.87 7.72 -0.29
C VAL A 41 19.35 6.59 -1.19
N GLU A 42 18.45 5.77 -1.73
CA GLU A 42 18.82 4.70 -2.69
C GLU A 42 19.55 5.24 -3.92
N VAL A 43 19.02 6.32 -4.54
CA VAL A 43 19.65 6.94 -5.70
C VAL A 43 21.03 7.52 -5.35
N LEU A 44 21.18 8.15 -4.19
CA LEU A 44 22.46 8.69 -3.74
C LEU A 44 23.49 7.57 -3.51
N VAL A 45 23.09 6.47 -2.87
CA VAL A 45 23.95 5.28 -2.66
C VAL A 45 24.38 4.69 -4.01
N PHE A 46 23.46 4.59 -4.97
CA PHE A 46 23.76 4.10 -6.32
C PHE A 46 24.83 4.94 -7.03
N TYR A 47 24.76 6.27 -6.97
CA TYR A 47 25.74 7.15 -7.62
C TYR A 47 27.03 7.36 -6.81
N ARG A 48 27.01 7.13 -5.50
CA ARG A 48 28.12 7.38 -4.57
C ARG A 48 28.32 6.23 -3.57
N PRO A 49 28.54 4.98 -4.04
CA PRO A 49 28.57 3.81 -3.16
C PRO A 49 29.69 3.87 -2.11
N HIS A 50 30.82 4.52 -2.42
CA HIS A 50 31.95 4.65 -1.48
C HIS A 50 31.69 5.58 -0.29
N PHE A 51 30.62 6.39 -0.31
CA PHE A 51 30.27 7.31 0.77
C PHE A 51 29.26 6.72 1.76
N ALA A 52 28.76 5.52 1.49
CA ALA A 52 27.70 4.86 2.24
C ALA A 52 28.23 3.54 2.85
N PRO A 53 27.87 3.20 4.09
CA PRO A 53 28.04 1.85 4.61
C PRO A 53 27.33 0.83 3.72
N GLU A 54 27.86 -0.39 3.66
CA GLU A 54 27.18 -1.48 2.96
C GLU A 54 25.76 -1.68 3.51
N ASN A 55 24.79 -1.83 2.61
CA ASN A 55 23.38 -2.08 2.94
C ASN A 55 22.69 -0.94 3.71
N ILE A 56 23.19 0.29 3.67
CA ILE A 56 22.54 1.42 4.33
C ILE A 56 21.14 1.71 3.75
N GLU A 57 20.91 1.35 2.49
CA GLU A 57 19.65 1.52 1.75
C GLU A 57 18.48 0.72 2.35
N TYR A 58 18.74 -0.33 3.13
CA TYR A 58 17.68 -1.11 3.78
C TYR A 58 17.03 -0.33 4.93
N MET A 59 17.80 0.51 5.63
CA MET A 59 17.31 1.27 6.79
C MET A 59 16.21 2.28 6.44
N PRO A 60 16.37 3.21 5.48
CA PRO A 60 15.32 4.18 5.15
C PRO A 60 14.09 3.49 4.53
N ASN A 61 14.27 2.39 3.78
CA ASN A 61 13.15 1.60 3.29
C ASN A 61 12.35 0.97 4.43
N PHE A 62 13.04 0.37 5.40
CA PHE A 62 12.42 -0.23 6.57
C PHE A 62 11.63 0.81 7.37
N VAL A 63 12.20 2.00 7.56
CA VAL A 63 11.53 3.12 8.21
C VAL A 63 10.29 3.57 7.42
N ALA A 64 10.38 3.69 6.09
CA ALA A 64 9.25 4.09 5.26
C ALA A 64 8.08 3.08 5.36
N PHE A 65 8.37 1.77 5.31
CA PHE A 65 7.35 0.74 5.49
C PHE A 65 6.77 0.72 6.91
N LEU A 66 7.57 0.99 7.95
CA LEU A 66 7.04 1.12 9.32
C LEU A 66 6.11 2.33 9.45
N VAL A 67 6.46 3.48 8.86
CA VAL A 67 5.61 4.66 8.83
C VAL A 67 4.28 4.33 8.16
N GLU A 68 4.30 3.67 6.99
CA GLU A 68 3.10 3.21 6.29
C GLU A 68 2.26 2.25 7.15
N PHE A 69 2.91 1.24 7.75
CA PHE A 69 2.24 0.23 8.56
C PHE A 69 1.49 0.85 9.74
N PHE A 70 2.17 1.68 10.54
CA PHE A 70 1.54 2.31 11.70
C PHE A 70 0.48 3.32 11.30
N LEU A 71 0.70 4.07 10.22
CA LEU A 71 -0.31 4.99 9.71
C LEU A 71 -1.59 4.24 9.38
N PHE A 72 -1.53 3.21 8.53
CA PHE A 72 -2.73 2.48 8.14
C PHE A 72 -3.38 1.71 9.30
N LEU A 73 -2.57 1.23 10.25
CA LEU A 73 -3.10 0.58 11.44
C LEU A 73 -3.98 1.53 12.28
N PHE A 74 -3.60 2.80 12.39
CA PHE A 74 -4.31 3.78 13.22
C PHE A 74 -5.27 4.70 12.45
N HIS A 75 -5.22 4.69 11.10
CA HIS A 75 -6.03 5.54 10.21
C HIS A 75 -7.49 5.07 10.04
N LEU A 76 -7.87 3.91 10.58
CA LEU A 76 -9.16 3.26 10.30
C LEU A 76 -10.37 3.88 11.02
N HIS A 77 -10.16 4.80 11.95
CA HIS A 77 -11.24 5.38 12.75
C HIS A 77 -12.24 6.15 11.88
N GLY A 78 -13.54 5.83 12.01
CA GLY A 78 -14.62 6.53 11.31
C GLY A 78 -14.76 6.19 9.83
N ARG A 79 -14.05 5.16 9.35
CA ARG A 79 -14.18 4.63 7.98
C ARG A 79 -15.35 3.65 7.87
N SER A 80 -15.85 3.45 6.65
CA SER A 80 -16.85 2.42 6.38
C SER A 80 -16.26 1.02 6.61
N GLU A 81 -17.10 0.04 6.96
CA GLU A 81 -16.67 -1.37 7.10
C GLU A 81 -15.90 -1.86 5.87
N PHE A 82 -16.36 -1.45 4.68
CA PHE A 82 -15.71 -1.74 3.42
C PHE A 82 -14.29 -1.15 3.33
N ASP A 83 -14.13 0.13 3.61
CA ASP A 83 -12.81 0.79 3.63
C ASP A 83 -11.90 0.12 4.66
N ILE A 84 -12.42 -0.31 5.81
CA ILE A 84 -11.63 -0.98 6.84
C ILE A 84 -11.01 -2.28 6.29
N TYR A 85 -11.81 -3.13 5.63
CA TYR A 85 -11.29 -4.37 5.04
C TYR A 85 -10.23 -4.11 3.96
N LEU A 86 -10.43 -3.09 3.12
CA LEU A 86 -9.45 -2.69 2.10
C LEU A 86 -8.09 -2.34 2.72
N HIS A 87 -8.11 -1.55 3.79
CA HIS A 87 -6.89 -1.10 4.45
C HIS A 87 -6.25 -2.23 5.27
N LEU A 88 -7.02 -3.12 5.90
CA LEU A 88 -6.46 -4.27 6.63
C LEU A 88 -5.70 -5.25 5.72
N LEU A 89 -6.19 -5.48 4.49
CA LEU A 89 -5.45 -6.27 3.50
C LEU A 89 -4.12 -5.61 3.14
N LEU A 90 -4.13 -4.29 2.95
CA LEU A 90 -2.92 -3.52 2.67
C LEU A 90 -1.93 -3.56 3.83
N VAL A 91 -2.40 -3.36 5.08
CA VAL A 91 -1.60 -3.50 6.31
C VAL A 91 -0.96 -4.89 6.38
N SER A 92 -1.69 -5.93 5.99
CA SER A 92 -1.18 -7.31 5.98
C SER A 92 -0.04 -7.48 4.98
N VAL A 93 -0.16 -6.94 3.76
CA VAL A 93 0.91 -7.00 2.74
C VAL A 93 2.12 -6.19 3.17
N VAL A 94 1.93 -5.01 3.75
CA VAL A 94 3.03 -4.18 4.29
C VAL A 94 3.74 -4.92 5.44
N GLY A 95 3.00 -5.52 6.37
CA GLY A 95 3.55 -6.34 7.44
C GLY A 95 4.38 -7.53 6.93
N MET A 96 3.88 -8.25 5.91
CA MET A 96 4.64 -9.32 5.24
C MET A 96 5.89 -8.77 4.55
N THR A 97 5.84 -7.59 3.95
CA THR A 97 6.97 -6.94 3.29
C THR A 97 8.07 -6.58 4.31
N ILE A 98 7.69 -6.03 5.46
CA ILE A 98 8.60 -5.72 6.57
C ILE A 98 9.27 -7.00 7.08
N PHE A 99 8.48 -8.04 7.35
CA PHE A 99 9.01 -9.33 7.79
C PHE A 99 9.97 -9.95 6.77
N GLN A 100 9.60 -9.91 5.49
CA GLN A 100 10.44 -10.42 4.41
C GLN A 100 11.74 -9.62 4.26
N GLY A 101 11.71 -8.30 4.45
CA GLY A 101 12.90 -7.46 4.46
C GLY A 101 13.86 -7.80 5.61
N LEU A 102 13.33 -8.15 6.79
CA LEU A 102 14.15 -8.66 7.90
C LEU A 102 14.78 -10.01 7.59
N LEU A 103 14.04 -10.90 6.91
CA LEU A 103 14.60 -12.18 6.44
C LEU A 103 15.71 -11.98 5.40
N GLU A 104 15.55 -11.02 4.48
CA GLU A 104 16.57 -10.66 3.50
C GLU A 104 17.84 -10.12 4.15
N LEU A 105 17.72 -9.40 5.27
CA LEU A 105 18.88 -8.96 6.06
C LEU A 105 19.63 -10.12 6.72
N ILE A 106 18.93 -11.20 7.09
CA ILE A 106 19.55 -12.41 7.65
C ILE A 106 20.16 -13.28 6.54
N TYR A 107 19.49 -13.33 5.38
CA TYR A 107 19.85 -14.16 4.23
C TYR A 107 20.25 -13.30 3.02
N THR A 108 21.20 -12.38 3.20
CA THR A 108 21.59 -11.35 2.20
C THR A 108 22.03 -11.92 0.85
N HIS A 109 22.50 -13.17 0.81
CA HIS A 109 22.91 -13.84 -0.43
C HIS A 109 21.81 -14.67 -1.10
N SER A 110 20.59 -14.68 -0.54
CA SER A 110 19.46 -15.42 -1.08
C SER A 110 18.68 -14.60 -2.11
N TYR A 111 18.81 -14.96 -3.38
CA TYR A 111 18.00 -14.37 -4.45
C TYR A 111 16.49 -14.53 -4.23
N LEU A 112 16.08 -15.63 -3.57
CA LEU A 112 14.68 -15.87 -3.24
C LEU A 112 14.15 -14.87 -2.23
N ALA A 113 14.98 -14.44 -1.28
CA ALA A 113 14.56 -13.47 -0.26
C ALA A 113 14.23 -12.11 -0.89
N GLY A 114 15.11 -11.62 -1.76
CA GLY A 114 14.89 -10.37 -2.51
C GLY A 114 13.75 -10.47 -3.53
N LEU A 115 13.57 -11.63 -4.19
CA LEU A 115 12.46 -11.85 -5.12
C LEU A 115 11.11 -11.83 -4.39
N ALA A 116 11.02 -12.47 -3.22
CA ALA A 116 9.81 -12.47 -2.40
C ALA A 116 9.46 -11.06 -1.91
N ARG A 117 10.44 -10.28 -1.44
CA ARG A 117 10.21 -8.87 -1.08
C ARG A 117 9.70 -8.08 -2.28
N THR A 118 10.36 -8.21 -3.44
CA THR A 118 9.98 -7.51 -4.66
C THR A 118 8.55 -7.86 -5.09
N PHE A 119 8.18 -9.14 -5.01
CA PHE A 119 6.82 -9.60 -5.29
C PHE A 119 5.78 -8.95 -4.36
N LEU A 120 6.06 -8.86 -3.06
CA LEU A 120 5.17 -8.23 -2.09
C LEU A 120 5.01 -6.72 -2.34
N VAL A 121 6.11 -6.01 -2.65
CA VAL A 121 6.08 -4.58 -3.00
C VAL A 121 5.28 -4.34 -4.29
N LEU A 122 5.48 -5.17 -5.31
CA LEU A 122 4.68 -5.09 -6.54
C LEU A 122 3.20 -5.39 -6.30
N THR A 123 2.90 -6.33 -5.41
CA THR A 123 1.53 -6.64 -5.00
C THR A 123 0.88 -5.44 -4.30
N GLN A 124 1.59 -4.79 -3.38
CA GLN A 124 1.13 -3.55 -2.72
C GLN A 124 0.95 -2.41 -3.74
N GLY A 125 1.88 -2.20 -4.65
CA GLY A 125 1.77 -1.17 -5.69
C GLY A 125 0.59 -1.40 -6.65
N THR A 126 0.35 -2.64 -7.08
CA THR A 126 -0.80 -2.97 -7.94
C THR A 126 -2.13 -2.78 -7.22
N TRP A 127 -2.18 -3.11 -5.92
CA TRP A 127 -3.34 -2.84 -5.08
C TRP A 127 -3.71 -1.35 -5.04
N PHE A 128 -2.73 -0.46 -4.84
CA PHE A 128 -2.99 0.99 -4.86
C PHE A 128 -3.58 1.48 -6.18
N CYS A 129 -3.05 1.01 -7.32
CA CYS A 129 -3.59 1.35 -8.63
C CYS A 129 -5.05 0.86 -8.80
N GLN A 130 -5.35 -0.35 -8.32
CA GLN A 130 -6.69 -0.94 -8.39
C GLN A 130 -7.69 -0.15 -7.53
N VAL A 131 -7.35 0.09 -6.26
CA VAL A 131 -8.21 0.84 -5.33
C VAL A 131 -8.45 2.27 -5.83
N SER A 132 -7.40 2.95 -6.32
CA SER A 132 -7.53 4.27 -6.93
C SER A 132 -8.51 4.27 -8.12
N SER A 133 -8.41 3.27 -8.99
CA SER A 133 -9.31 3.12 -10.15
C SER A 133 -10.77 2.90 -9.73
N LEU A 134 -11.01 2.15 -8.65
CA LEU A 134 -12.35 1.93 -8.10
C LEU A 134 -12.97 3.24 -7.60
N TYR A 135 -12.23 4.04 -6.82
CA TYR A 135 -12.75 5.33 -6.33
C TYR A 135 -13.00 6.34 -7.46
N LEU A 136 -12.13 6.34 -8.49
CA LEU A 136 -12.34 7.19 -9.68
C LEU A 136 -13.64 6.83 -10.39
N LEU A 137 -13.87 5.53 -10.64
CA LEU A 137 -15.08 5.04 -11.29
C LEU A 137 -16.32 5.33 -10.45
N SER A 138 -16.23 5.20 -9.13
CA SER A 138 -17.33 5.49 -8.22
C SER A 138 -17.81 6.92 -8.27
N THR A 139 -16.86 7.85 -8.32
CA THR A 139 -17.15 9.27 -8.42
C THR A 139 -17.88 9.61 -9.73
N TYR A 140 -17.54 8.92 -10.83
CA TYR A 140 -18.16 9.17 -12.13
C TYR A 140 -19.54 8.51 -12.29
N MET A 141 -19.72 7.31 -11.72
CA MET A 141 -20.92 6.50 -11.92
C MET A 141 -22.01 6.76 -10.85
N SER A 142 -21.72 7.51 -9.78
CA SER A 142 -22.64 7.79 -8.66
C SER A 142 -23.26 6.51 -8.06
N THR A 143 -22.57 5.38 -8.19
CA THR A 143 -23.02 4.08 -7.70
C THR A 143 -22.36 3.79 -6.37
N ASN A 144 -23.16 3.44 -5.35
CA ASN A 144 -22.65 2.84 -4.14
C ASN A 144 -22.08 1.45 -4.49
N TYR A 145 -20.78 1.24 -4.23
CA TYR A 145 -20.17 -0.08 -4.40
C TYR A 145 -20.49 -0.92 -3.16
N ASP A 146 -21.18 -2.03 -3.35
CA ASP A 146 -21.44 -2.99 -2.28
C ASP A 146 -20.31 -4.02 -2.14
N PHE A 147 -20.23 -4.62 -0.95
CA PHE A 147 -19.30 -5.69 -0.56
C PHE A 147 -19.18 -6.84 -1.60
N TYR A 148 -20.24 -7.14 -2.34
CA TYR A 148 -20.25 -8.20 -3.36
C TYR A 148 -19.44 -7.85 -4.63
N GLN A 149 -19.36 -6.57 -5.01
CA GLN A 149 -18.51 -6.14 -6.12
C GLN A 149 -17.03 -6.12 -5.71
N PHE A 150 -16.72 -5.86 -4.44
CA PHE A 150 -15.37 -6.01 -3.91
C PHE A 150 -14.85 -7.43 -3.99
N CYS A 151 -15.66 -8.42 -3.56
CA CYS A 151 -15.33 -9.83 -3.73
C CYS A 151 -15.03 -10.15 -5.19
N ASN A 152 -15.79 -9.60 -6.14
CA ASN A 152 -15.52 -9.79 -7.57
C ASN A 152 -14.22 -9.10 -8.02
N VAL A 153 -13.89 -7.88 -7.59
CA VAL A 153 -12.66 -7.20 -8.02
C VAL A 153 -11.41 -7.86 -7.45
N VAL A 154 -11.43 -8.24 -6.17
CA VAL A 154 -10.34 -9.00 -5.53
C VAL A 154 -10.23 -10.42 -6.13
N SER A 155 -11.36 -11.05 -6.46
CA SER A 155 -11.43 -12.38 -7.08
C SER A 155 -10.99 -12.38 -8.56
N ILE A 156 -11.20 -11.27 -9.29
CA ILE A 156 -10.81 -11.12 -10.69
C ILE A 156 -9.29 -10.90 -10.83
N ILE A 157 -8.62 -10.31 -9.83
CA ILE A 157 -7.23 -9.81 -9.99
C ILE A 157 -6.21 -10.51 -9.08
N ASN A 158 -6.63 -11.30 -8.09
CA ASN A 158 -5.71 -12.20 -7.38
C ASN A 158 -5.14 -13.26 -8.34
N ILE A 159 -3.82 -13.22 -8.56
CA ILE A 159 -3.03 -14.33 -9.17
C ILE A 159 -3.24 -15.65 -8.39
N PHE A 160 -3.73 -15.58 -7.14
CA PHE A 160 -4.10 -16.71 -6.29
C PHE A 160 -5.60 -17.05 -6.32
N ARG A 161 -6.22 -17.10 -7.51
CA ARG A 161 -7.55 -17.71 -7.61
C ARG A 161 -7.44 -19.23 -7.42
N ALA A 162 -7.47 -19.68 -6.17
CA ALA A 162 -7.96 -21.02 -5.86
C ALA A 162 -9.43 -21.09 -6.30
N ASN A 163 -9.76 -22.15 -7.03
CA ASN A 163 -10.98 -22.29 -7.81
C ASN A 163 -12.26 -21.85 -7.08
N HIS A 164 -12.97 -20.90 -7.69
CA HIS A 164 -14.24 -20.32 -7.24
C HIS A 164 -15.45 -21.28 -7.35
N LYS A 165 -15.24 -22.60 -7.24
CA LYS A 165 -16.32 -23.60 -7.36
C LYS A 165 -17.10 -23.79 -6.07
N ASP A 166 -16.57 -23.39 -4.91
CA ASP A 166 -17.15 -23.78 -3.62
C ASP A 166 -18.10 -22.75 -2.99
N ILE A 167 -18.13 -21.51 -3.49
CA ILE A 167 -18.97 -20.43 -2.91
C ILE A 167 -20.43 -20.51 -3.40
N ASN A 168 -20.68 -21.07 -4.58
CA ASN A 168 -22.04 -21.22 -5.11
C ASN A 168 -22.88 -22.27 -4.35
N PHE A 169 -22.28 -23.08 -3.49
CA PHE A 169 -23.00 -24.17 -2.80
C PHE A 169 -23.79 -23.70 -1.57
N TYR A 170 -23.44 -22.55 -0.97
CA TYR A 170 -24.11 -22.05 0.23
C TYR A 170 -25.37 -21.22 -0.06
N VAL A 171 -25.49 -20.64 -1.25
CA VAL A 171 -26.61 -19.74 -1.61
C VAL A 171 -27.77 -20.50 -2.26
N LEU A 172 -27.49 -21.57 -3.02
CA LEU A 172 -28.54 -22.35 -3.69
C LEU A 172 -29.33 -23.30 -2.77
N ASN A 173 -28.91 -23.45 -1.50
CA ASN A 173 -29.60 -24.30 -0.52
C ASN A 173 -30.45 -23.52 0.50
N ASN A 174 -30.55 -22.19 0.36
CA ASN A 174 -31.35 -21.32 1.26
C ASN A 174 -32.29 -20.35 0.50
N LEU A 175 -32.61 -20.67 -0.76
CA LEU A 175 -33.72 -20.11 -1.53
C LEU A 175 -34.70 -21.23 -1.88
#